data_AF-A0A3M1RPN9-F1
#
_entry.id   AF-A0A3M1RPN9-F1
#
_cell.length_a   1.000
_cell.length_b   1.000
_cell.length_c   1.000
_cell.angle_alpha   90.00
_cell.angle_beta   90.00
_cell.angle_gamma   90.00
#
_symmetry.space_group_name_H-M   'P 1'
#
loop_
_entity.id
_entity.type
_entity.pdbx_description
1 polymer ?
#
loop_
_entity_poly.entity_id
_entity_poly.type
_entity_poly.pdbx_seq_one_letter_code
_entity_poly.pdbx_strand_id
1 'polypeptide(L)'
;MDDKKIETIAKICQFLILIFMWLFVSGIIAFVLNGYFFAKEWQDPAMPFAKIIGMVAIPLFIILGLVVSTIYFGISKDKSE
;
A
#
# COMPACT_ATOMS: atom_id res chain seq x y z
N MET A 1 -0.84 17.69 -29.76
CA MET A 1 -0.28 17.68 -28.39
C MET A 1 1.04 16.94 -28.51
N ASP A 2 2.17 17.57 -28.18
CA ASP A 2 3.50 16.94 -28.32
C ASP A 2 3.58 15.63 -27.53
N ASP A 3 4.11 14.58 -28.15
CA ASP A 3 4.26 13.26 -27.53
C ASP A 3 5.06 13.33 -26.21
N LYS A 4 6.04 14.24 -26.12
CA LYS A 4 6.79 14.52 -24.88
C LYS A 4 5.93 15.02 -23.73
N LYS A 5 4.88 15.81 -24.01
CA LYS A 5 3.96 16.31 -22.97
C LYS A 5 3.07 15.17 -22.47
N ILE A 6 2.62 14.30 -23.37
CA ILE A 6 1.80 13.12 -23.03
C ILE A 6 2.58 12.17 -22.11
N GLU A 7 3.83 11.89 -22.46
CA GLU A 7 4.72 11.03 -21.66
C GLU A 7 4.98 11.60 -20.26
N THR A 8 5.21 12.92 -20.17
CA THR A 8 5.43 13.60 -18.88
C THR A 8 4.19 13.51 -17.99
N ILE A 9 3.00 13.76 -18.54
CA ILE A 9 1.73 13.65 -17.81
C ILE A 9 1.52 12.20 -17.33
N ALA A 10 1.79 11.21 -18.18
CA ALA A 10 1.68 9.81 -17.81
C ALA A 10 2.59 9.45 -16.62
N LYS A 11 3.86 9.89 -16.62
CA LYS A 11 4.79 9.67 -15.50
C LYS A 11 4.31 10.33 -14.20
N ILE A 12 3.76 11.54 -14.27
CA ILE A 12 3.18 12.24 -13.10
C ILE A 12 1.98 11.46 -12.56
N CYS A 13 1.04 11.07 -13.42
CA CYS A 13 -0.12 10.27 -13.04
C CYS A 13 0.30 8.95 -12.40
N GLN A 14 1.30 8.26 -12.95
CA GLN A 14 1.79 7.01 -12.37
C GLN A 14 2.45 7.21 -11.01
N PHE A 15 3.24 8.28 -10.83
CA PHE A 15 3.83 8.61 -9.53
C PHE A 15 2.74 8.90 -8.48
N LEU A 16 1.68 9.62 -8.86
CA LEU A 16 0.53 9.86 -8.00
C LEU A 16 -0.15 8.54 -7.58
N ILE A 17 -0.34 7.61 -8.51
CA ILE A 17 -0.91 6.28 -8.20
C ILE A 17 -0.04 5.55 -7.17
N LEU A 18 1.30 5.64 -7.28
CA LEU A 18 2.22 5.03 -6.32
C LEU A 18 2.10 5.65 -4.92
N ILE A 19 1.94 6.98 -4.84
CA ILE A 19 1.66 7.67 -3.57
C ILE A 19 0.33 7.20 -2.98
N PHE A 20 -0.75 7.19 -3.76
CA PHE A 20 -2.07 6.77 -3.28
C PHE A 20 -2.09 5.32 -2.81
N MET A 21 -1.33 4.45 -3.48
CA MET A 21 -1.18 3.05 -3.09
C MET A 21 -0.48 2.92 -1.72
N TRP A 22 0.61 3.65 -1.47
CA TRP A 22 1.28 3.64 -0.17
C TRP A 22 0.44 4.31 0.94
N LEU A 23 -0.33 5.35 0.61
CA LEU A 23 -1.34 5.92 1.52
C LEU A 23 -2.41 4.89 1.88
N PHE A 24 -2.90 4.12 0.90
CA PHE A 24 -3.85 3.04 1.13
C PHE A 24 -3.27 1.94 2.04
N VAL A 25 -2.06 1.44 1.74
CA VAL A 25 -1.37 0.45 2.59
C VAL A 25 -1.21 0.96 4.03
N SER A 26 -0.77 2.21 4.18
CA SER A 26 -0.61 2.83 5.50
C SER A 26 -1.94 2.99 6.24
N GLY A 27 -3.02 3.31 5.52
CA GLY A 27 -4.37 3.39 6.06
C GLY A 27 -4.90 2.05 6.57
N ILE A 28 -4.65 0.96 5.83
CA ILE A 28 -5.01 -0.40 6.28
C ILE A 28 -4.23 -0.78 7.53
N ILE A 29 -2.93 -0.50 7.59
CA ILE A 29 -2.10 -0.77 8.77
C ILE A 29 -2.64 0.01 9.98
N ALA A 30 -2.94 1.30 9.81
CA ALA A 30 -3.50 2.14 10.86
C ALA A 30 -4.87 1.60 11.35
N PHE A 31 -5.73 1.15 10.43
CA PHE A 31 -7.02 0.54 10.76
C PHE A 31 -6.86 -0.74 11.59
N VAL A 32 -5.95 -1.63 11.18
CA VAL A 32 -5.65 -2.87 11.89
C VAL A 32 -5.10 -2.59 13.29
N LEU A 33 -4.16 -1.65 13.41
CA LEU A 33 -3.61 -1.25 14.71
C LEU A 33 -4.68 -0.65 15.61
N ASN A 34 -5.55 0.20 15.07
CA ASN A 34 -6.66 0.79 15.80
C ASN A 34 -7.61 -0.31 16.33
N GLY A 35 -8.01 -1.26 15.49
CA GLY A 35 -8.82 -2.41 15.92
C GLY A 35 -8.16 -3.24 17.02
N TYR A 36 -6.84 -3.42 16.96
CA TYR A 36 -6.09 -4.10 18.03
C TYR A 36 -6.09 -3.32 19.35
N PHE A 37 -5.84 -2.01 19.32
CA PHE A 37 -5.87 -1.17 20.52
C PHE A 37 -7.26 -1.13 21.14
N PHE A 38 -8.30 -1.03 20.31
CA PHE A 38 -9.69 -1.08 20.74
C PHE A 38 -10.03 -2.41 21.42
N ALA A 39 -9.71 -3.54 20.78
CA ALA A 39 -9.94 -4.87 21.36
C ALA A 39 -9.17 -5.07 22.69
N LYS A 40 -7.96 -4.50 22.79
CA LYS A 40 -7.16 -4.52 24.02
C LYS A 40 -7.80 -3.70 25.15
N GLU A 41 -8.28 -2.50 24.84
CA GLU A 41 -8.91 -1.60 25.81
C GLU A 41 -10.23 -2.16 26.35
N TRP A 42 -10.98 -2.86 25.50
CA TRP A 42 -12.30 -3.42 25.84
C TRP A 42 -12.23 -4.83 26.44
N GLN A 43 -11.03 -5.38 26.64
CA GLN A 43 -10.81 -6.75 27.12
C GLN A 43 -11.61 -7.79 26.32
N ASP A 44 -11.70 -7.57 25.00
CA ASP A 44 -12.51 -8.41 24.12
C ASP A 44 -11.98 -9.85 24.14
N PRO A 45 -12.81 -10.88 24.41
CA PRO A 45 -12.38 -12.28 24.30
C PRO A 45 -11.84 -12.65 22.91
N ALA A 46 -12.17 -11.87 21.86
CA ALA A 46 -11.64 -12.01 20.51
C ALA A 46 -10.25 -11.35 20.30
N MET A 47 -9.63 -10.77 21.32
CA MET A 47 -8.29 -10.17 21.24
C MET A 47 -7.23 -11.09 20.58
N PRO A 48 -7.18 -12.41 20.84
CA PRO A 48 -6.25 -13.31 20.15
C PRO A 48 -6.46 -13.33 18.63
N PHE A 49 -7.72 -13.29 18.18
CA PHE A 49 -8.07 -13.23 16.75
C PHE A 49 -7.66 -11.90 16.13
N ALA A 50 -7.91 -10.78 16.80
CA ALA A 50 -7.47 -9.46 16.34
C ALA A 50 -5.95 -9.39 16.16
N LYS A 51 -5.18 -9.99 17.07
CA LYS A 51 -3.72 -10.09 16.96
C LYS A 51 -3.28 -10.93 15.76
N ILE A 52 -3.93 -12.06 15.50
CA ILE A 52 -3.65 -12.93 14.34
C ILE A 52 -3.95 -12.20 13.04
N ILE A 53 -5.11 -11.52 12.96
CA ILE A 53 -5.48 -10.70 11.79
C ILE A 53 -4.39 -9.67 11.52
N GLY A 54 -3.89 -8.97 12.55
CA GLY A 54 -2.81 -8.01 12.38
C GLY A 54 -1.50 -8.62 11.91
N MET A 55 -1.11 -9.78 12.45
CA MET A 55 0.11 -10.49 12.03
C MET A 55 0.06 -10.97 10.57
N VAL A 56 -1.12 -11.19 10.00
CA VAL A 56 -1.27 -11.61 8.59
C VAL A 56 -1.50 -10.42 7.67
N ALA A 57 -2.43 -9.52 8.02
CA ALA A 57 -2.84 -8.42 7.16
C ALA A 57 -1.70 -7.42 6.92
N ILE A 58 -0.97 -7.01 7.96
CA ILE A 58 0.11 -6.01 7.83
C ILE A 58 1.19 -6.47 6.82
N PRO A 59 1.82 -7.65 6.98
CA PRO A 59 2.83 -8.10 6.01
C PRO A 59 2.23 -8.36 4.62
N LEU A 60 1.00 -8.86 4.52
CA LEU A 60 0.33 -9.07 3.23
C LEU A 60 0.24 -7.76 2.43
N PHE A 61 -0.28 -6.69 3.04
CA PHE A 61 -0.43 -5.40 2.36
C PHE A 61 0.91 -4.72 2.09
N ILE A 62 1.92 -4.90 2.95
CA ILE A 62 3.29 -4.44 2.68
C ILE A 62 3.88 -5.15 1.45
N ILE A 63 3.79 -6.49 1.40
CA ILE A 63 4.28 -7.27 0.25
C ILE A 63 3.57 -6.86 -1.03
N LEU A 64 2.25 -6.66 -0.96
CA LEU A 64 1.47 -6.21 -2.12
C LEU A 64 1.92 -4.83 -2.60
N GLY A 65 2.15 -3.89 -1.68
CA GLY A 65 2.68 -2.56 -2.02
C GLY A 65 4.09 -2.60 -2.62
N LEU A 66 4.94 -3.50 -2.13
CA LEU A 66 6.27 -3.74 -2.68
C LEU A 66 6.20 -4.34 -4.08
N VAL A 67 5.38 -5.36 -4.32
CA VAL A 67 5.21 -5.98 -5.65
C VAL A 67 4.74 -4.95 -6.67
N VAL A 68 3.73 -4.16 -6.32
CA VAL A 68 3.22 -3.10 -7.21
C VAL A 68 4.31 -2.04 -7.47
N SER A 69 5.08 -1.67 -6.45
CA SER A 69 6.21 -0.73 -6.60
C SER A 69 7.30 -1.30 -7.50
N THR A 70 7.67 -2.56 -7.34
CA THR A 70 8.68 -3.23 -8.17
C THR A 70 8.23 -3.35 -9.61
N ILE A 71 6.96 -3.70 -9.86
CA ILE A 71 6.39 -3.72 -11.22
C ILE A 71 6.44 -2.32 -11.83
N TYR A 72 6.11 -1.28 -11.06
CA TYR A 72 6.19 0.11 -11.52
C TYR A 72 7.60 0.51 -11.94
N PHE A 73 8.61 0.29 -11.08
CA PHE A 73 9.99 0.63 -11.38
C PHE A 73 10.61 -0.27 -12.44
N GLY A 74 10.21 -1.54 -12.51
CA GLY A 74 10.63 -2.51 -13.52
C GLY A 74 10.14 -2.13 -14.92
N ILE A 75 8.85 -1.85 -15.09
CA ILE A 75 8.27 -1.42 -16.37
C ILE A 75 8.84 -0.06 -16.81
N SER A 76 9.12 0.84 -15.86
CA SER A 76 9.69 2.16 -16.16
C SER A 76 11.13 2.07 -16.69
N LYS A 77 11.87 1.02 -16.30
CA LYS A 77 13.25 0.81 -16.73
C LYS A 77 13.35 0.31 -18.17
N ASP A 78 12.46 -0.61 -18.55
CA ASP A 78 12.35 -1.18 -19.91
C ASP A 78 11.93 -0.16 -20.99
N LYS A 79 11.32 0.97 -20.59
CA LYS A 79 10.92 2.04 -21.54
C LYS A 79 11.96 3.16 -21.65
N SER A 80 13.05 3.09 -20.89
CA SER A 80 14.10 4.12 -20.87
C SER A 80 15.39 3.71 -21.62
N GLU A 81 15.42 2.50 -22.18
CA GLU A 81 16.40 2.04 -23.17
C GLU A 81 15.78 2.06 -24.58
#